data_AF-A0A372LEU2-F1
#
_entry.id   AF-A0A372LEU2-F1
#
_cell.length_a   1.000
_cell.length_b   1.000
_cell.length_c   1.000
_cell.angle_alpha   90.00
_cell.angle_beta   90.00
_cell.angle_gamma   90.00
#
_symmetry.space_group_name_H-M   'P 1'
#
loop_
_entity.id
_entity.type
_entity.pdbx_description
1 polymer ?
#
loop_
_entity_poly.entity_id
_entity_poly.type
_entity_poly.pdbx_seq_one_letter_code
_entity_poly.pdbx_strand_id
1 'polypeptide(L)'
;MKRNKKQKRRTSNCIFPGYRWCGPGCSGPGAPLNAVDACCKMHDRCLGQGVPTCRCDSEFMNCLRSRRHKFSDEGKTAAIIYQIMKLKTLFTC
;
A
#
# COMPACT_ATOMS: atom_id res chain seq x y z
N MET A 1 -7.80 -26.62 -18.49
CA MET A 1 -7.40 -25.25 -18.08
C MET A 1 -8.55 -24.55 -17.35
N LYS A 2 -8.62 -24.49 -16.01
CA LYS A 2 -9.38 -23.46 -15.26
C LYS A 2 -8.76 -23.29 -13.85
N ARG A 3 -7.93 -22.26 -13.68
CA ARG A 3 -7.32 -21.88 -12.39
C ARG A 3 -8.43 -21.36 -11.46
N ASN A 4 -8.89 -22.20 -10.55
CA ASN A 4 -9.90 -21.87 -9.54
C ASN A 4 -9.27 -20.97 -8.45
N LYS A 5 -9.12 -19.67 -8.73
CA LYS A 5 -8.69 -18.65 -7.75
C LYS A 5 -9.81 -18.46 -6.72
N LYS A 6 -9.87 -19.34 -5.72
CA LYS A 6 -10.69 -19.17 -4.50
C LYS A 6 -10.35 -17.82 -3.89
N GLN A 7 -11.25 -16.86 -4.08
CA GLN A 7 -11.31 -15.57 -3.40
C GLN A 7 -11.31 -15.83 -1.89
N LYS A 8 -10.13 -15.80 -1.27
CA LYS A 8 -10.01 -15.79 0.19
C LYS A 8 -10.47 -14.40 0.64
N ARG A 9 -11.76 -14.30 0.97
CA ARG A 9 -12.37 -13.15 1.64
C ARG A 9 -11.64 -12.98 2.99
N ARG A 10 -10.54 -12.22 3.00
CA ARG A 10 -9.90 -11.77 4.24
C ARG A 10 -10.56 -10.44 4.58
N THR A 11 -11.49 -10.50 5.53
CA THR A 11 -12.01 -9.35 6.27
C THR A 11 -10.82 -8.56 6.77
N SER A 12 -10.52 -7.49 6.04
CA SER A 12 -9.37 -6.64 6.24
C SER A 12 -9.68 -5.63 7.35
N ASN A 13 -9.41 -6.00 8.61
CA ASN A 13 -9.47 -5.07 9.75
C ASN A 13 -8.36 -4.03 9.58
N CYS A 14 -8.69 -2.92 8.92
CA CYS A 14 -7.79 -1.80 8.77
C CYS A 14 -7.52 -1.15 10.13
N ILE A 15 -6.26 -1.20 10.58
CA ILE A 15 -5.81 -0.57 11.82
C ILE A 15 -5.75 0.96 11.65
N PHE A 16 -5.56 1.46 10.43
CA PHE A 16 -5.58 2.89 10.13
C PHE A 16 -6.99 3.34 9.74
N PRO A 17 -7.73 4.05 10.63
CA PRO A 17 -8.99 4.68 10.25
C PRO A 17 -8.72 5.75 9.16
N GLY A 18 -9.41 5.65 8.02
CA GLY A 18 -9.30 6.62 6.91
C GLY A 18 -8.58 6.11 5.64
N TYR A 19 -8.05 4.89 5.63
CA TYR A 19 -7.40 4.28 4.46
C TYR A 19 -7.99 2.89 4.17
N ARG A 20 -8.21 2.55 2.89
CA ARG A 20 -8.84 1.26 2.48
C ARG A 20 -7.82 0.22 2.04
N TRP A 21 -6.67 0.67 1.57
CA TRP A 21 -5.59 -0.14 1.02
C TRP A 21 -4.27 0.02 1.78
N CYS A 22 -4.15 1.05 2.63
CA CYS A 22 -2.91 1.28 3.37
C CYS A 22 -2.97 0.72 4.80
N GLY A 23 -2.24 -0.37 5.04
CA GLY A 23 -2.08 -0.97 6.37
C GLY A 23 -2.01 -2.50 6.35
N PRO A 24 -1.42 -3.13 7.38
CA PRO A 24 -1.40 -4.58 7.48
C PRO A 24 -2.83 -5.11 7.53
N GLY A 25 -3.15 -5.97 6.56
CA GLY A 25 -4.48 -6.52 6.43
C GLY A 25 -5.49 -5.54 5.85
N CYS A 26 -5.11 -4.54 5.05
CA CYS A 26 -6.00 -3.69 4.24
C CYS A 26 -5.85 -4.00 2.74
N SER A 27 -6.66 -4.91 2.19
CA SER A 27 -6.72 -5.18 0.74
C SER A 27 -8.17 -5.27 0.27
N GLY A 28 -8.99 -4.33 0.76
CA GLY A 28 -10.44 -4.38 0.58
C GLY A 28 -10.86 -4.07 -0.87
N PRO A 29 -11.97 -4.65 -1.38
CA PRO A 29 -12.54 -4.27 -2.66
C PRO A 29 -13.10 -2.84 -2.55
N GLY A 30 -12.45 -1.89 -3.23
CA GLY A 30 -12.83 -0.48 -3.17
C GLY A 30 -12.02 0.42 -4.07
N ALA A 31 -12.61 1.54 -4.52
CA ALA A 31 -11.83 2.61 -5.10
C ALA A 31 -10.89 3.20 -4.03
N PRO A 32 -9.65 3.55 -4.39
CA PRO A 32 -8.77 4.28 -3.50
C PRO A 32 -9.46 5.59 -3.12
N LEU A 33 -9.48 5.91 -1.83
CA LEU A 33 -10.08 7.16 -1.36
C LEU A 33 -9.25 8.37 -1.80
N ASN A 34 -7.92 8.21 -1.68
CA ASN A 34 -6.96 9.30 -1.82
C ASN A 34 -5.79 8.84 -2.70
N ALA A 35 -4.94 9.78 -3.14
CA ALA A 35 -3.77 9.45 -3.95
C ALA A 35 -2.77 8.51 -3.25
N VAL A 36 -2.67 8.60 -1.92
CA VAL A 36 -1.85 7.70 -1.08
C VAL A 36 -2.44 6.28 -1.09
N ASP A 37 -3.75 6.15 -0.97
CA ASP A 37 -4.47 4.88 -1.00
C ASP A 37 -4.31 4.18 -2.36
N ALA A 38 -4.22 4.96 -3.45
CA ALA A 38 -3.91 4.45 -4.78
C ALA A 38 -2.47 3.88 -4.86
N CYS A 39 -1.50 4.51 -4.22
CA CYS A 39 -0.15 3.94 -4.10
C CYS A 39 -0.18 2.60 -3.34
N CYS A 40 -0.94 2.49 -2.24
CA CYS A 40 -0.99 1.27 -1.44
C CYS A 40 -1.66 0.12 -2.22
N LYS A 41 -2.70 0.42 -3.00
CA LYS A 41 -3.31 -0.53 -3.96
C LYS A 41 -2.30 -1.05 -4.98
N MET A 42 -1.44 -0.18 -5.52
CA MET A 42 -0.41 -0.56 -6.49
C MET A 42 0.64 -1.48 -5.85
N HIS A 43 1.03 -1.18 -4.61
CA HIS A 43 1.96 -1.99 -3.83
C HIS A 43 1.41 -3.41 -3.57
N ASP A 44 0.17 -3.52 -3.09
CA ASP A 44 -0.52 -4.81 -2.91
C ASP A 44 -0.59 -5.63 -4.20
N ARG A 45 -0.85 -4.95 -5.34
CA ARG A 45 -0.87 -5.60 -6.65
C ARG A 45 0.52 -6.10 -7.06
N CYS A 46 1.57 -5.32 -6.81
CA CYS A 46 2.95 -5.69 -7.09
C CYS A 46 3.35 -6.94 -6.30
N LEU A 47 3.02 -6.98 -5.01
CA LEU A 47 3.23 -8.17 -4.16
C LEU A 47 2.43 -9.38 -4.67
N GLY A 48 1.17 -9.18 -5.09
CA GLY A 48 0.33 -10.24 -5.66
C GLY A 48 0.78 -10.77 -7.02
N GLN A 49 1.61 -10.01 -7.75
CA GLN A 49 2.21 -10.43 -9.02
C GLN A 49 3.45 -11.31 -8.84
N GLY A 50 3.95 -11.47 -7.61
CA GLY A 50 5.19 -12.22 -7.34
C GLY A 50 6.46 -11.45 -7.68
N VAL A 51 6.37 -10.13 -7.83
CA VAL A 51 7.54 -9.25 -7.96
C VAL A 51 8.29 -9.24 -6.62
N PRO A 52 9.64 -9.18 -6.61
CA PRO A 52 10.40 -9.08 -5.37
C PRO A 52 9.92 -7.89 -4.53
N THR A 53 9.68 -8.14 -3.25
CA THR A 53 9.20 -7.16 -2.25
C THR A 53 9.99 -5.87 -2.30
N CYS A 54 11.31 -5.97 -2.41
CA CYS A 54 12.21 -4.83 -2.46
C CYS A 54 11.93 -3.86 -3.62
N ARG A 55 11.62 -4.41 -4.79
CA ARG A 55 11.27 -3.60 -5.97
C ARG A 55 9.91 -2.93 -5.80
N CYS A 56 8.93 -3.68 -5.28
CA CYS A 56 7.63 -3.13 -4.96
C CYS A 56 7.71 -2.01 -3.94
N ASP A 57 8.51 -2.18 -2.88
CA ASP A 57 8.69 -1.19 -1.83
C ASP A 57 9.39 0.07 -2.36
N SER A 58 10.38 -0.09 -3.26
CA SER A 58 11.07 1.03 -3.92
C SER A 58 10.13 1.86 -4.80
N GLU A 59 9.30 1.20 -5.63
CA GLU A 59 8.28 1.86 -6.44
C GLU A 59 7.21 2.53 -5.58
N PHE A 60 6.81 1.87 -4.47
CA PHE A 60 5.87 2.43 -3.52
C PHE A 60 6.41 3.70 -2.84
N MET A 61 7.68 3.69 -2.40
CA MET A 61 8.34 4.86 -1.84
C MET A 61 8.41 6.01 -2.85
N ASN A 62 8.64 5.71 -4.13
CA ASN A 62 8.64 6.73 -5.19
C ASN A 62 7.24 7.33 -5.39
N CYS A 63 6.21 6.49 -5.38
CA CYS A 63 4.81 6.94 -5.43
C CYS A 63 4.50 7.87 -4.26
N LEU A 64 4.82 7.48 -3.03
CA LEU A 64 4.61 8.29 -1.83
C LEU A 64 5.38 9.61 -1.85
N ARG A 65 6.61 9.62 -2.38
CA ARG A 65 7.43 10.83 -2.51
C ARG A 65 6.72 11.90 -3.34
N SER A 66 6.06 11.51 -4.42
CA SER A 66 5.26 12.41 -5.26
C SER A 66 3.96 12.90 -4.61
N ARG A 67 3.44 12.16 -3.63
CA ARG A 67 2.15 12.43 -2.97
C ARG A 67 2.28 13.12 -1.60
N ARG A 68 3.49 13.38 -1.12
CA ARG A 68 3.77 14.04 0.17
C ARG A 68 3.55 15.56 0.12
N HIS A 69 2.45 16.02 -0.48
CA HIS A 69 2.12 17.44 -0.53
C HIS A 69 1.82 17.97 0.88
N LYS A 70 2.50 19.06 1.27
CA LYS A 70 2.56 19.56 2.66
C LYS A 70 1.24 20.07 3.26
N PHE A 71 0.18 20.26 2.46
CA PHE A 71 -1.03 20.97 2.88
C PHE A 71 -2.30 20.10 3.02
N SER A 72 -2.25 18.78 2.73
CA SER A 72 -3.39 17.89 2.96
C SER A 72 -3.12 16.90 4.08
N ASP A 73 -4.18 16.49 4.78
CA ASP A 73 -4.08 15.45 5.81
C ASP A 73 -3.56 14.13 5.23
N GLU A 74 -3.80 13.89 3.94
CA GLU A 74 -3.27 12.74 3.22
C GLU A 74 -1.75 12.82 3.06
N GLY A 75 -1.21 14.02 2.83
CA GLY A 75 0.23 14.26 2.75
C GLY A 75 0.95 13.99 4.08
N LYS A 76 0.31 14.27 5.22
CA LYS A 76 0.81 13.92 6.56
C LYS A 76 0.87 12.40 6.72
N THR A 77 -0.19 11.68 6.33
CA THR A 77 -0.18 10.22 6.36
C THR A 77 0.85 9.65 5.39
N ALA A 78 0.98 10.19 4.17
CA ALA A 78 1.98 9.79 3.19
C ALA A 78 3.39 9.90 3.77
N ALA A 79 3.67 10.96 4.53
CA ALA A 79 4.95 11.15 5.21
C ALA A 79 5.21 10.06 6.27
N ILE A 80 4.20 9.73 7.09
CA ILE A 80 4.31 8.68 8.11
C ILE A 80 4.56 7.32 7.45
N ILE A 81 3.75 6.96 6.45
CA ILE A 81 3.88 5.70 5.71
C ILE A 81 5.26 5.62 5.03
N TYR A 82 5.73 6.72 4.44
CA TYR A 82 7.06 6.76 3.81
C TYR A 82 8.17 6.45 4.82
N GLN A 83 8.09 6.97 6.05
CA GLN A 83 9.10 6.66 7.08
C GLN A 83 9.03 5.20 7.53
N ILE A 84 7.83 4.66 7.74
CA ILE A 84 7.62 3.24 8.09
C ILE A 84 8.20 2.34 7.00
N MET A 85 7.88 2.64 5.73
CA MET A 85 8.40 1.87 4.61
C MET A 85 9.89 2.01 4.44
N LYS A 86 10.45 3.21 4.62
CA LYS A 86 11.90 3.42 4.59
C LYS A 86 12.61 2.54 5.62
N LEU A 87 12.09 2.46 6.84
CA LEU A 87 12.62 1.55 7.87
C LEU A 87 12.45 0.09 7.45
N LYS A 88 11.27 -0.31 6.97
CA LYS A 88 11.02 -1.67 6.49
C LYS A 88 11.98 -2.07 5.36
N THR A 89 12.21 -1.21 4.38
CA THR A 89 13.13 -1.46 3.26
C THR A 89 14.59 -1.51 3.65
N LEU A 90 14.96 -1.10 4.86
CA LEU A 90 16.32 -1.29 5.39
C LEU A 90 16.52 -2.67 6.03
N PHE A 91 15.44 -3.42 6.29
CA PHE A 91 15.48 -4.76 6.86
C PHE A 91 14.98 -5.85 5.90
N THR A 92 14.28 -5.47 4.83
CA THR A 92 13.70 -6.39 3.83
C THR A 92 14.30 -6.23 2.43
N CYS A 93 14.93 -5.09 2.19
CA CYS A 93 16.13 -4.95 1.38
C CYS A 93 17.27 -4.53 2.35
#